data_AF-A0A1F7Y0X6-F1
#
_entry.id   AF-A0A1F7Y0X6-F1
#
_cell.length_a   1.000
_cell.length_b   1.000
_cell.length_c   1.000
_cell.angle_alpha   90.00
_cell.angle_beta   90.00
_cell.angle_gamma   90.00
#
_symmetry.space_group_name_H-M   'P 1'
#
loop_
_entity.id
_entity.type
_entity.pdbx_description
1 polymer ?
#
loop_
_entity_poly.entity_id
_entity_poly.type
_entity_poly.pdbx_seq_one_letter_code
_entity_poly.pdbx_strand_id
1 'polypeptide(L)'
;MIQQPQKNPCIRCGKDRITVDVHKEKIGGSLVTSTKTACPDSECQALVDLLLEKERLQRERLVNMNQQHIFRRGRKKTKNIH
;
A
#
# COMPACT_ATOMS: atom_id res chain seq x y z
N MET A 1 -13.17 13.38 18.33
CA MET A 1 -13.93 13.28 17.07
C MET A 1 -13.82 11.84 16.57
N ILE A 2 -14.84 11.02 16.82
CA ILE A 2 -14.90 9.64 16.30
C ILE A 2 -15.43 9.77 14.88
N GLN A 3 -14.56 9.57 13.89
CA GLN A 3 -14.93 9.67 12.49
C GLN A 3 -16.01 8.61 12.19
N GLN A 4 -17.16 9.07 11.70
CA GLN A 4 -18.29 8.21 11.32
C GLN A 4 -17.83 7.22 10.23
N PRO A 5 -18.37 5.99 10.21
CA PRO A 5 -18.08 5.04 9.14
C PRO A 5 -18.64 5.61 7.84
N GLN A 6 -17.77 6.23 7.04
CA GLN A 6 -18.09 6.61 5.68
C GLN A 6 -18.45 5.32 4.93
N LYS A 7 -19.59 5.31 4.22
CA LYS A 7 -19.99 4.17 3.40
C LYS A 7 -18.86 3.88 2.41
N ASN A 8 -18.18 2.76 2.60
CA ASN A 8 -17.07 2.32 1.77
C ASN A 8 -17.49 1.04 1.06
N PRO A 9 -18.28 1.15 -0.02
CA PRO A 9 -18.72 -0.01 -0.77
C PRO A 9 -17.52 -0.64 -1.49
N CYS A 10 -17.53 -1.96 -1.58
CA CYS A 10 -16.53 -2.69 -2.32
C CYS A 10 -16.67 -2.38 -3.82
N ILE A 11 -15.59 -1.90 -4.44
CA ILE A 11 -15.51 -1.61 -5.88
C ILE A 11 -15.90 -2.78 -6.79
N ARG A 12 -15.85 -4.02 -6.27
CA ARG A 12 -16.09 -5.23 -7.05
C ARG A 12 -17.51 -5.77 -6.88
N CYS A 13 -18.01 -5.87 -5.65
CA CYS A 13 -19.31 -6.48 -5.37
C CYS A 13 -20.38 -5.50 -4.87
N GLY A 14 -20.02 -4.24 -4.63
CA GLY A 14 -20.94 -3.20 -4.15
C GLY A 14 -21.34 -3.32 -2.67
N LYS A 15 -21.00 -4.43 -1.99
CA LYS A 15 -21.29 -4.63 -0.56
C LYS A 15 -20.44 -3.68 0.30
N ASP A 16 -21.02 -3.19 1.40
CA ASP A 16 -20.30 -2.35 2.36
C ASP A 16 -19.14 -3.13 3.00
N ARG A 17 -17.94 -2.52 2.99
CA ARG A 17 -16.76 -3.10 3.62
C ARG A 17 -16.90 -3.08 5.14
N ILE A 18 -16.48 -4.16 5.79
CA ILE A 18 -16.46 -4.29 7.25
C ILE A 18 -15.10 -3.85 7.80
N THR A 19 -15.10 -3.29 9.01
CA THR A 19 -13.85 -2.91 9.70
C THR A 19 -13.24 -4.16 10.31
N VAL A 20 -11.99 -4.47 9.96
CA VAL A 20 -11.26 -5.65 10.44
C VAL A 20 -10.33 -5.28 11.59
N ASP A 21 -9.69 -4.12 11.51
CA ASP A 21 -8.67 -3.71 12.47
C ASP A 21 -8.60 -2.19 12.54
N VAL A 22 -8.33 -1.66 13.74
CA VAL A 22 -8.14 -0.23 13.98
C VAL A 22 -6.87 -0.07 14.77
N HIS A 23 -5.83 0.43 14.12
CA HIS A 23 -4.55 0.70 14.73
C HIS A 23 -4.42 2.20 15.03
N LYS A 24 -3.97 2.53 16.24
CA LYS A 24 -3.71 3.91 16.66
C LYS A 24 -2.24 4.04 17.01
N GLU A 25 -1.55 4.91 16.30
CA GLU A 25 -0.12 5.15 16.48
C GLU A 25 0.12 6.64 16.75
N LYS A 26 1.06 6.95 17.65
CA LYS A 26 1.48 8.34 17.88
C LYS A 26 2.78 8.59 17.10
N ILE A 27 2.70 9.43 16.07
CA ILE A 27 3.84 9.80 15.23
C ILE A 27 4.06 11.31 15.39
N GLY A 28 5.25 11.71 15.85
CA GLY A 28 5.63 13.13 15.96
C GLY A 28 4.69 13.99 16.82
N GLY A 29 4.07 13.42 17.86
CA GLY A 29 3.11 14.10 18.73
C GLY A 29 1.66 14.09 18.23
N SER A 30 1.41 13.63 17.01
CA SER A 30 0.06 13.48 16.44
C SER A 30 -0.44 12.04 16.57
N LEU A 31 -1.71 11.86 16.94
CA LEU A 31 -2.36 10.55 16.97
C LEU A 31 -2.90 10.19 15.58
N VAL A 32 -2.27 9.24 14.92
CA VAL A 32 -2.70 8.68 13.63
C VAL A 32 -3.59 7.46 13.92
N THR A 33 -4.80 7.46 13.37
CA THR A 33 -5.71 6.31 13.45
C THR A 33 -5.85 5.70 12.06
N SER A 34 -5.34 4.49 11.90
CA SER A 34 -5.40 3.71 10.67
C SER A 34 -6.47 2.63 10.82
N THR A 35 -7.51 2.70 10.00
CA THR A 35 -8.60 1.70 9.99
C THR A 35 -8.43 0.80 8.78
N LYS A 36 -8.30 -0.50 9.00
CA LYS A 36 -8.30 -1.52 7.94
C LYS A 36 -9.72 -2.04 7.75
N THR A 37 -10.14 -2.08 6.49
CA THR A 37 -11.46 -2.55 6.08
C THR A 37 -11.32 -3.65 5.05
N ALA A 38 -12.16 -4.68 5.12
CA ALA A 38 -12.22 -5.78 4.15
C ALA A 38 -13.64 -5.96 3.60
N CYS A 39 -13.73 -6.59 2.42
CA CYS A 39 -15.00 -7.05 1.89
C CYS A 39 -15.56 -8.18 2.77
N PRO A 40 -16.86 -8.21 3.11
CA PRO A 40 -17.46 -9.30 3.87
C PRO A 40 -17.49 -10.63 3.09
N ASP A 41 -17.29 -10.58 1.78
CA ASP A 41 -17.30 -11.73 0.89
C ASP A 41 -15.88 -12.22 0.63
N SER A 42 -15.56 -13.42 1.11
CA SER A 42 -14.19 -13.97 1.09
C SER A 42 -13.67 -14.21 -0.33
N GLU A 43 -14.54 -14.59 -1.27
CA GLU A 43 -14.13 -14.79 -2.67
C GLU A 43 -13.82 -13.44 -3.33
N CYS A 44 -14.67 -12.45 -3.07
CA CYS A 44 -14.45 -11.09 -3.54
C CYS A 44 -13.19 -10.47 -2.93
N GLN A 45 -12.93 -10.72 -1.63
CA GLN A 45 -11.73 -10.22 -0.95
C GLN A 45 -10.47 -10.86 -1.52
N ALA A 46 -10.43 -12.19 -1.71
CA ALA A 46 -9.29 -12.90 -2.26
C ALA A 46 -8.87 -12.37 -3.64
N LEU A 47 -9.83 -11.98 -4.47
CA LEU A 47 -9.56 -11.43 -5.80
C LEU A 47 -9.04 -9.99 -5.76
N VAL A 48 -9.49 -9.20 -4.79
CA VAL A 48 -8.92 -7.88 -4.51
C VAL A 48 -7.49 -8.04 -4.00
N ASP A 49 -7.24 -8.97 -3.09
CA ASP A 49 -5.91 -9.23 -2.54
C ASP A 49 -4.93 -9.70 -3.62
N LEU A 50 -5.38 -10.56 -4.55
CA LEU A 50 -4.58 -10.97 -5.71
C LEU A 50 -4.19 -9.78 -6.60
N LEU A 51 -5.13 -8.85 -6.83
CA LEU A 51 -4.87 -7.64 -7.62
C LEU A 51 -3.87 -6.73 -6.90
N LEU A 52 -4.05 -6.52 -5.60
CA LEU A 52 -3.16 -5.71 -4.76
C LEU A 52 -1.75 -6.30 -4.72
N GLU A 53 -1.62 -7.62 -4.60
CA GLU A 53 -0.34 -8.30 -4.60
C GLU A 53 0.39 -8.16 -5.94
N LYS A 54 -0.34 -8.32 -7.06
CA LYS A 54 0.21 -8.09 -8.39
C LYS A 54 0.72 -6.66 -8.56
N GLU A 55 -0.04 -5.67 -8.08
CA GLU A 55 0.37 -4.28 -8.11
C GLU A 55 1.59 -4.02 -7.22
N ARG A 56 1.64 -4.61 -6.01
CA ARG A 56 2.79 -4.52 -5.10
C ARG A 56 4.06 -5.03 -5.77
N LEU A 57 4.02 -6.20 -6.37
CA LEU A 57 5.17 -6.79 -7.08
C LEU A 57 5.63 -5.93 -8.27
N GLN A 58 4.70 -5.30 -9.00
CA GLN A 58 5.03 -4.37 -10.07
C GLN A 58 5.72 -3.11 -9.53
N ARG A 59 5.19 -2.51 -8.47
CA ARG A 59 5.79 -1.34 -7.82
C ARG A 59 7.20 -1.66 -7.31
N GLU A 60 7.38 -2.79 -6.64
CA GLU A 60 8.69 -3.25 -6.15
C GLU A 60 9.71 -3.45 -7.27
N ARG A 61 9.27 -4.05 -8.39
CA ARG A 61 10.13 -4.21 -9.58
C ARG A 61 10.60 -2.85 -10.09
N LEU A 62 9.71 -1.88 -10.24
CA LEU A 62 10.05 -0.54 -10.74
C LEU A 62 11.03 0.18 -9.80
N VAL A 63 10.80 0.09 -8.48
CA VAL A 63 11.70 0.67 -7.48
C VAL A 63 13.08 0.04 -7.56
N ASN A 64 13.16 -1.30 -7.65
CA ASN A 64 14.42 -2.02 -7.76
C ASN A 64 15.17 -1.65 -9.04
N MET A 65 14.48 -1.58 -10.19
CA MET A 65 15.09 -1.11 -11.44
C MET A 65 15.64 0.31 -11.31
N ASN A 66 14.87 1.23 -10.74
CA ASN A 66 15.32 2.60 -10.51
C ASN A 66 16.56 2.64 -9.60
N GLN A 67 16.56 1.86 -8.52
CA GLN A 67 17.69 1.76 -7.59
C GLN A 67 18.95 1.21 -8.29
N GLN A 68 18.80 0.20 -9.15
CA GLN A 68 19.90 -0.32 -9.98
C GLN A 68 20.44 0.74 -10.96
N HIS A 69 19.56 1.53 -11.58
CA HIS A 69 19.98 2.63 -12.47
C HIS A 69 20.76 3.71 -11.70
N ILE A 70 20.30 4.11 -10.52
CA ILE A 70 21.00 5.08 -9.65
C ILE A 70 22.38 4.53 -9.26
N PHE A 71 22.46 3.27 -8.82
CA PHE A 71 23.72 2.63 -8.45
C PHE A 71 24.71 2.57 -9.64
N ARG A 72 24.23 2.21 -10.83
CA ARG A 72 25.04 2.21 -12.06
C ARG A 72 25.56 3.60 -12.43
N ARG A 73 24.75 4.65 -12.24
CA ARG A 73 25.18 6.05 -12.46
C ARG A 73 26.24 6.48 -11.44
N GLY A 74 26.08 6.09 -10.16
CA GLY A 74 27.09 6.32 -9.12
C GLY A 74 28.44 5.68 -9.44
N ARG A 75 28.45 4.43 -9.92
CA ARG A 75 29.68 3.68 -10.26
C ARG A 75 30.43 4.21 -11.48
N LYS A 76 29.76 4.93 -12.39
CA LYS A 76 30.43 5.61 -13.52
C LYS A 76 31.11 6.91 -13.10
N LYS A 77 30.55 7.66 -12.14
CA LYS A 77 31.17 8.89 -11.61
C LYS A 77 32.52 8.62 -10.94
N THR A 78 32.68 7.50 -10.25
CA THR A 78 33.94 7.16 -9.56
C THR A 78 35.05 6.67 -10.50
N LYS A 79 34.72 6.24 -11.73
CA LYS A 79 35.71 5.75 -12.71
C LYS A 79 36.27 6.84 -13.63
N ASN A 80 35.61 7.99 -13.70
CA ASN A 80 36.03 9.15 -14.51
C ASN A 80 36.78 10.23 -13.70
N ILE A 81 37.02 9.99 -12.40
CA ILE A 81 38.08 10.65 -11.64
C ILE A 81 39.28 9.74 -11.85
N HIS A 82 40.21 10.07 -12.75
CA HIS A 82 41.62 9.67 -12.86
C HIS A 82 42.15 10.35 -14.12
#